data_AF-A0A269ZB89-F1
#
_entry.id   AF-A0A269ZB89-F1
#
_cell.length_a   1.000
_cell.length_b   1.000
_cell.length_c   1.000
_cell.angle_alpha   90.00
_cell.angle_beta   90.00
_cell.angle_gamma   90.00
#
_symmetry.space_group_name_H-M   'P 1'
#
loop_
_entity.id
_entity.type
_entity.pdbx_description
1 polymer ?
#
loop_
_entity_poly.entity_id
_entity_poly.type
_entity_poly.pdbx_seq_one_letter_code
_entity_poly.pdbx_strand_id
1 'polypeptide(L)'
;MRTRALSLTISAATALALTASLGTTALAAELGSPEDTPGTSAPATTPDSTESSDPTDPPATDSGSGSGAASDPPATKNLGDTAIATHSARAGAVTGIDLDADEVTILGATWNGDDPGLEIRYKQSGTWSDWEELRVEDEGGPDDGSAEAQQAAAVSGESEAVPVLDSSRVEVRSGNGSAATTDLEITTVSTPVTDADEAIDPPPAPDPTQGLSPQIYDQGLKANIVTRKEWGADESLVRCQSDQTSSAKGVFLHHTAGSNSYTQAQAPGIIRGYLTFHTQSRGWCDIGYNFLVDRFGTIYEGRAGSIDKAITGAHASGFNSGTIGVAVLGTYSGSAPSSAAQRAVERVVAWKANMFAFSPTGSMTLTSGGGSTSKYPEGKSVTLKTVSGHRDTSYTDCPGTAFYNRLGSIRTAAANLQSSLGYVTKGAIGAYYRAHRAQTGEPTGTERSLSNPDGAYQHFTKGTVYWSSATGAHLNKGGIRTAYGAIGYEKGRLGFPTSDEVTFKYRSTAVYQNFAGGIITYSSTTKGQPLSGGFLGKWKSLGWERSSLGLPTSGEYTSNGKTRQNFEKGYMTYTASEGVKVFAG
;
A
#
# COMPACT_ATOMS: atom_id res chain seq x y z
N MET A 1 -52.10 -21.56 24.80
CA MET A 1 -52.81 -20.44 24.14
C MET A 1 -52.69 -19.21 25.01
N ARG A 2 -51.82 -18.27 24.63
CA ARG A 2 -51.84 -16.85 25.05
C ARG A 2 -50.90 -16.09 24.11
N THR A 3 -51.51 -15.37 23.20
CA THR A 3 -50.96 -14.47 22.18
C THR A 3 -50.31 -13.26 22.86
N ARG A 4 -49.11 -12.86 22.42
CA ARG A 4 -48.57 -11.50 22.65
C ARG A 4 -48.25 -10.88 21.30
N ALA A 5 -48.92 -9.75 21.04
CA ALA A 5 -48.84 -8.97 19.83
C ALA A 5 -47.59 -8.07 19.82
N LEU A 6 -46.95 -7.98 18.65
CA LEU A 6 -45.98 -6.95 18.30
C LEU A 6 -46.71 -5.61 18.10
N SER A 7 -46.19 -4.53 18.68
CA SER A 7 -46.55 -3.16 18.32
C SER A 7 -45.43 -2.54 17.50
N LEU A 8 -45.78 -2.16 16.27
CA LEU A 8 -44.98 -1.44 15.30
C LEU A 8 -45.16 0.07 15.54
N THR A 9 -44.08 0.82 15.72
CA THR A 9 -44.12 2.29 15.71
C THR A 9 -43.31 2.81 14.52
N ILE A 10 -44.04 3.46 13.61
CA ILE A 10 -43.52 4.23 12.48
C ILE A 10 -43.38 5.68 12.97
N SER A 11 -42.27 6.35 12.68
CA SER A 11 -42.23 7.81 12.73
C SER A 11 -41.44 8.40 11.56
N ALA A 12 -42.02 9.48 11.07
CA ALA A 12 -41.89 10.14 9.77
C ALA A 12 -40.49 10.63 9.39
N ALA A 13 -40.23 10.57 8.08
CA ALA A 13 -39.16 11.27 7.40
C ALA A 13 -39.48 12.77 7.23
N THR A 14 -38.50 13.63 7.48
CA THR A 14 -38.56 15.06 7.16
C THR A 14 -37.60 15.33 6.01
N ALA A 15 -38.14 15.76 4.87
CA ALA A 15 -37.38 16.20 3.71
C ALA A 15 -36.95 17.67 3.90
N LEU A 16 -35.67 17.96 3.71
CA LEU A 16 -35.15 19.33 3.67
C LEU A 16 -34.79 19.69 2.22
N ALA A 17 -35.44 20.73 1.72
CA ALA A 17 -35.30 21.22 0.36
C ALA A 17 -34.03 22.08 0.20
N LEU A 18 -33.39 21.89 -0.95
CA LEU A 18 -32.19 22.56 -1.44
C LEU A 18 -32.57 23.93 -2.03
N THR A 19 -31.93 25.01 -1.59
CA THR A 19 -31.93 26.30 -2.31
C THR A 19 -30.50 26.63 -2.73
N ALA A 20 -30.27 26.62 -4.04
CA ALA A 20 -29.05 27.12 -4.67
C ALA A 20 -29.22 28.61 -4.96
N SER A 21 -28.24 29.44 -4.56
CA SER A 21 -28.09 30.79 -5.09
C SER A 21 -26.84 30.85 -5.97
N LEU A 22 -27.06 31.29 -7.21
CA LEU A 22 -26.03 31.66 -8.17
C LEU A 22 -25.64 33.13 -7.93
N GLY A 23 -24.35 33.42 -7.91
CA GLY A 23 -23.81 34.78 -7.92
C GLY A 23 -22.48 34.82 -8.67
N THR A 24 -22.50 35.41 -9.85
CA THR A 24 -21.34 35.62 -10.74
C THR A 24 -20.64 36.95 -10.49
N THR A 25 -19.30 36.88 -10.51
CA THR A 25 -18.28 37.84 -11.01
C THR A 25 -18.34 39.32 -10.61
N ALA A 26 -17.24 39.82 -10.02
CA ALA A 26 -16.67 41.12 -10.36
C ALA A 26 -15.15 41.12 -10.17
N LEU A 27 -14.46 41.55 -11.22
CA LEU A 27 -13.03 41.81 -11.37
C LEU A 27 -12.79 43.29 -11.01
N ALA A 28 -11.75 43.60 -10.24
CA ALA A 28 -11.18 44.95 -10.19
C ALA A 28 -9.71 44.89 -9.78
N ALA A 29 -8.87 45.46 -10.65
CA ALA A 29 -7.47 45.78 -10.44
C ALA A 29 -7.34 47.29 -10.24
N GLU A 30 -6.38 47.75 -9.42
CA GLU A 30 -5.58 48.98 -9.54
C GLU A 30 -4.67 49.07 -8.29
N LEU A 31 -3.34 48.96 -8.42
CA LEU A 31 -2.34 50.02 -8.67
C LEU A 31 -2.17 51.04 -7.52
N GLY A 32 -0.93 51.09 -6.99
CA GLY A 32 -0.47 52.20 -6.13
C GLY A 32 0.77 51.88 -5.28
N SER A 33 1.98 52.05 -5.85
CA SER A 33 3.20 52.46 -5.12
C SER A 33 3.32 54.00 -5.27
N PRO A 34 4.08 54.77 -4.45
CA PRO A 34 5.54 54.63 -4.29
C PRO A 34 6.15 54.98 -2.90
N GLU A 35 7.41 54.56 -2.76
CA GLU A 35 8.61 55.18 -2.15
C GLU A 35 8.51 56.04 -0.86
N ASP A 36 9.31 55.69 0.16
CA ASP A 36 10.48 56.49 0.58
C ASP A 36 11.29 55.82 1.71
N THR A 37 12.62 55.89 1.61
CA THR A 37 13.66 55.67 2.65
C THR A 37 14.52 56.96 2.70
N PRO A 38 15.58 57.15 3.52
CA PRO A 38 16.10 56.44 4.72
C PRO A 38 16.47 57.42 5.88
N GLY A 39 17.05 56.91 6.98
CA GLY A 39 17.86 57.71 7.94
C GLY A 39 17.96 57.07 9.33
N THR A 40 18.95 56.21 9.60
CA THR A 40 20.24 56.52 10.25
C THR A 40 20.13 57.13 11.65
N SER A 41 20.52 56.38 12.69
CA SER A 41 21.62 56.71 13.62
C SER A 41 21.60 55.84 14.88
N ALA A 42 22.70 55.10 15.09
CA ALA A 42 23.16 54.71 16.42
C ALA A 42 23.84 55.93 17.09
N PRO A 43 24.04 55.91 18.41
CA PRO A 43 25.40 55.55 18.85
C PRO A 43 25.47 54.67 20.10
N ALA A 44 26.58 53.97 20.20
CA ALA A 44 27.09 53.32 21.40
C ALA A 44 28.04 54.26 22.15
N THR A 45 28.04 54.23 23.49
CA THR A 45 29.23 54.43 24.33
C THR A 45 29.03 53.77 25.70
N THR A 46 30.06 53.04 26.11
CA THR A 46 30.33 52.24 27.33
C THR A 46 30.83 53.14 28.49
N PRO A 47 31.50 52.61 29.54
CA PRO A 47 30.98 51.97 30.75
C PRO A 47 31.43 52.70 32.05
N ASP A 48 30.89 52.35 33.22
CA ASP A 48 31.60 52.60 34.48
C ASP A 48 31.23 51.57 35.57
N SER A 49 32.15 51.40 36.51
CA SER A 49 32.35 50.26 37.39
C SER A 49 32.41 50.67 38.87
N THR A 50 32.39 49.68 39.76
CA THR A 50 32.63 49.71 41.23
C THR A 50 31.43 50.21 42.07
N GLU A 51 31.07 49.66 43.24
CA GLU A 51 31.80 48.81 44.19
C GLU A 51 30.84 48.08 45.18
N SER A 52 31.26 46.87 45.58
CA SER A 52 31.00 46.07 46.79
C SER A 52 30.13 46.58 47.97
N SER A 53 29.19 45.74 48.41
CA SER A 53 29.03 45.32 49.84
C SER A 53 28.03 44.16 50.01
N ASP A 54 28.54 43.00 50.45
CA ASP A 54 27.84 41.90 51.15
C ASP A 54 28.43 41.88 52.60
N PRO A 55 27.77 41.43 53.70
CA PRO A 55 26.99 40.19 53.77
C PRO A 55 25.68 40.26 54.58
N THR A 56 24.75 39.32 54.35
CA THR A 56 24.02 38.59 55.42
C THR A 56 23.15 37.47 54.85
N ASP A 57 23.26 36.30 55.49
CA ASP A 57 22.62 35.01 55.20
C ASP A 57 21.08 35.02 55.03
N PRO A 58 20.51 34.01 54.35
CA PRO A 58 19.16 34.04 53.78
C PRO A 58 18.09 33.55 54.78
N PRO A 59 16.80 33.87 54.56
CA PRO A 59 15.73 33.13 55.18
C PRO A 59 15.15 32.06 54.24
N ALA A 60 15.20 30.83 54.73
CA ALA A 60 14.19 29.78 54.64
C ALA A 60 13.76 29.28 53.25
N THR A 61 14.36 28.14 52.92
CA THR A 61 13.80 27.00 52.17
C THR A 61 12.29 26.82 52.29
N ASP A 62 11.57 26.88 51.16
CA ASP A 62 10.30 26.16 50.98
C ASP A 62 10.62 24.79 50.38
N SER A 63 10.71 23.80 51.25
CA SER A 63 10.95 22.40 50.92
C SER A 63 9.64 21.75 50.49
N GLY A 64 9.27 21.95 49.22
CA GLY A 64 8.33 21.08 48.51
C GLY A 64 9.01 19.74 48.20
N SER A 65 8.85 18.77 49.10
CA SER A 65 9.34 17.40 48.98
C SER A 65 8.73 16.68 47.77
N GLY A 66 9.44 16.71 46.63
CA GLY A 66 9.37 15.67 45.60
C GLY A 66 10.68 14.90 45.62
N SER A 67 10.70 13.70 46.20
CA SER A 67 11.87 12.83 46.13
C SER A 67 12.06 12.37 44.68
N GLY A 68 12.86 13.10 43.90
CA GLY A 68 13.48 12.56 42.71
C GLY A 68 14.50 11.53 43.16
N ALA A 69 14.09 10.27 43.29
CA ALA A 69 15.06 9.19 43.37
C ALA A 69 15.90 9.27 42.10
N ALA A 70 17.23 9.36 42.24
CA ALA A 70 18.13 9.22 41.10
C ALA A 70 17.82 7.86 40.46
N SER A 71 17.23 7.88 39.27
CA SER A 71 17.04 6.69 38.45
C SER A 71 18.40 6.12 38.10
N ASP A 72 18.51 4.80 38.02
CA ASP A 72 19.69 4.15 37.48
C ASP A 72 20.01 4.75 36.09
N PRO A 73 21.29 4.91 35.73
CA PRO A 73 21.65 5.45 34.42
C PRO A 73 21.08 4.56 33.31
N PRO A 74 20.55 5.14 32.21
CA PRO A 74 19.88 4.36 31.20
C PRO A 74 20.84 3.42 30.47
N ALA A 75 20.35 2.22 30.13
CA ALA A 75 21.06 1.33 29.23
C ALA A 75 20.95 1.88 27.81
N THR A 76 22.05 2.42 27.27
CA THR A 76 22.07 3.12 25.97
C THR A 76 22.89 2.36 24.94
N LYS A 77 22.39 2.28 23.70
CA LYS A 77 23.06 1.71 22.54
C LYS A 77 22.98 2.69 21.36
N ASN A 78 24.15 3.03 20.80
CA ASN A 78 24.24 3.85 19.59
C ASN A 78 24.24 2.95 18.34
N LEU A 79 23.47 3.34 17.34
CA LEU A 79 23.16 2.62 16.10
C LEU A 79 23.30 3.59 14.94
N GLY A 80 24.55 3.78 14.48
CA GLY A 80 24.88 4.89 13.59
C GLY A 80 24.62 6.21 14.30
N ASP A 81 23.81 7.06 13.68
CA ASP A 81 23.41 8.38 14.21
C ASP A 81 22.15 8.30 15.09
N THR A 82 21.57 7.11 15.28
CA THR A 82 20.41 6.91 16.16
C THR A 82 20.84 6.32 17.50
N ALA A 83 20.26 6.77 18.61
CA ALA A 83 20.49 6.20 19.93
C ALA A 83 19.20 5.59 20.49
N ILE A 84 19.27 4.37 21.00
CA ILE A 84 18.19 3.76 21.78
C ILE A 84 18.62 3.65 23.25
N ALA A 85 17.74 4.05 24.16
CA ALA A 85 17.97 4.00 25.60
C ALA A 85 16.76 3.43 26.32
N THR A 86 17.01 2.60 27.33
CA THR A 86 15.98 2.03 28.19
C THR A 86 16.13 2.55 29.61
N HIS A 87 15.01 2.99 30.18
CA HIS A 87 14.91 3.61 31.51
C HIS A 87 13.97 2.78 32.37
N SER A 88 14.47 2.24 33.49
CA SER A 88 13.62 1.53 34.44
C SER A 88 12.70 2.51 35.16
N ALA A 89 11.41 2.21 35.20
CA ALA A 89 10.37 3.00 35.84
C ALA A 89 9.60 2.16 36.87
N ARG A 90 8.78 2.82 37.69
CA ARG A 90 7.97 2.17 38.73
C ARG A 90 6.56 2.71 38.73
N ALA A 91 5.58 1.82 38.94
CA ALA A 91 4.20 2.24 39.18
C ALA A 91 4.15 3.18 40.41
N GLY A 92 3.44 4.31 40.26
CA GLY A 92 3.34 5.34 41.30
C GLY A 92 4.52 6.33 41.38
N ALA A 93 5.54 6.22 40.52
CA ALA A 93 6.62 7.21 40.41
C ALA A 93 6.52 8.01 39.10
N VAL A 94 7.09 9.22 39.10
CA VAL A 94 7.33 10.01 37.88
C VAL A 94 8.76 9.74 37.43
N THR A 95 8.92 9.26 36.20
CA THR A 95 10.22 9.05 35.57
C THR A 95 10.49 10.20 34.61
N GLY A 96 11.48 11.03 34.92
CA GLY A 96 11.87 12.16 34.09
C GLY A 96 13.09 11.83 33.24
N ILE A 97 13.00 12.03 31.94
CA ILE A 97 14.04 11.74 30.96
C ILE A 97 14.42 13.04 30.26
N ASP A 98 15.68 13.43 30.36
CA ASP A 98 16.21 14.59 29.63
C ASP A 98 16.40 14.24 28.16
N LEU A 99 16.02 15.16 27.28
CA LEU A 99 16.00 14.97 25.83
C LEU A 99 16.80 16.09 25.16
N ASP A 100 17.32 15.81 23.97
CA ASP A 100 17.81 16.85 23.07
C ASP A 100 16.62 17.42 22.29
N ALA A 101 16.38 18.72 22.41
CA ALA A 101 15.27 19.39 21.74
C ALA A 101 15.47 19.53 20.23
N ASP A 102 16.71 19.40 19.76
CA ASP A 102 17.06 19.46 18.33
C ASP A 102 16.91 18.09 17.63
N GLU A 103 16.73 17.01 18.42
CA GLU A 103 16.48 15.66 17.91
C GLU A 103 15.00 15.30 17.92
N VAL A 104 14.65 14.30 17.10
CA VAL A 104 13.37 13.61 17.20
C VAL A 104 13.52 12.43 18.14
N THR A 105 12.67 12.34 19.17
CA THR A 105 12.62 11.18 20.06
C THR A 105 11.33 10.38 19.86
N ILE A 106 11.42 9.07 19.63
CA ILE A 106 10.29 8.15 19.78
C ILE A 106 10.31 7.59 21.19
N LEU A 107 9.18 7.64 21.89
CA LEU A 107 9.01 7.11 23.23
C LEU A 107 7.91 6.04 23.24
N GLY A 108 8.20 4.92 23.88
CA GLY A 108 7.21 3.91 24.22
C GLY A 108 7.61 3.22 25.52
N ALA A 109 6.75 2.34 26.02
CA ALA A 109 7.00 1.61 27.26
C ALA A 109 6.55 0.14 27.15
N THR A 110 7.15 -0.72 27.96
CA THR A 110 6.78 -2.13 28.12
C THR A 110 6.64 -2.47 29.58
N TRP A 111 5.79 -3.43 29.92
CA TRP A 111 5.61 -3.89 31.30
C TRP A 111 5.10 -5.32 31.38
N ASN A 112 5.15 -5.86 32.59
CA ASN A 112 4.52 -7.11 32.99
C ASN A 112 3.34 -6.86 33.95
N GLY A 113 2.30 -7.67 33.85
CA GLY A 113 1.13 -7.61 34.74
C GLY A 113 0.04 -6.65 34.26
N ASP A 114 -0.61 -5.97 35.20
CA ASP A 114 -1.74 -5.09 34.92
C ASP A 114 -1.31 -3.83 34.14
N ASP A 115 -2.21 -3.30 33.31
CA ASP A 115 -2.04 -1.99 32.65
C ASP A 115 -1.84 -0.88 33.69
N PRO A 116 -0.67 -0.21 33.70
CA PRO A 116 -0.36 0.87 34.63
C PRO A 116 -1.06 2.19 34.28
N GLY A 117 -1.78 2.28 33.16
CA GLY A 117 -2.46 3.48 32.69
C GLY A 117 -1.49 4.65 32.52
N LEU A 118 -0.50 4.50 31.64
CA LEU A 118 0.60 5.47 31.54
C LEU A 118 0.11 6.83 31.06
N GLU A 119 0.70 7.88 31.62
CA GLU A 119 0.53 9.25 31.18
C GLU A 119 1.91 9.87 30.92
N ILE A 120 1.96 10.75 29.93
CA ILE A 120 3.16 11.47 29.53
C ILE A 120 2.91 12.97 29.52
N ARG A 121 3.96 13.75 29.76
CA ARG A 121 4.00 15.18 29.49
C ARG A 121 5.40 15.60 29.06
N TYR A 122 5.50 16.66 28.29
CA TYR A 122 6.76 17.10 27.71
C TYR A 122 7.03 18.58 28.02
N LYS A 123 8.31 18.94 28.10
CA LYS A 123 8.78 20.28 28.42
C LYS A 123 9.35 20.97 27.19
N GLN A 124 8.51 21.81 26.58
CA GLN A 124 8.84 22.57 25.37
C GLN A 124 9.09 24.03 25.74
N SER A 125 10.21 24.59 25.28
CA SER A 125 10.58 26.00 25.55
C SER A 125 10.47 26.40 27.04
N GLY A 126 10.79 25.48 27.95
CA GLY A 126 10.73 25.70 29.40
C GLY A 126 9.35 25.50 30.05
N THR A 127 8.28 25.28 29.28
CA THR A 127 6.92 25.07 29.77
C THR A 127 6.50 23.60 29.66
N TRP A 128 5.82 23.09 30.68
CA TRP A 128 5.24 21.75 30.66
C TRP A 128 3.89 21.75 29.97
N SER A 129 3.65 20.73 29.14
CA SER A 129 2.29 20.38 28.72
C SER A 129 1.45 19.86 29.88
N ASP A 130 0.14 19.77 29.67
CA ASP A 130 -0.72 18.93 30.50
C ASP A 130 -0.31 17.45 30.35
N TRP A 131 -0.75 16.63 31.31
CA TRP A 131 -0.61 15.19 31.22
C TRP A 131 -1.56 14.63 30.17
N GLU A 132 -1.03 13.79 29.28
CA GLU A 132 -1.75 13.10 28.23
C GLU A 132 -1.59 11.60 28.42
N GLU A 133 -2.63 10.83 28.07
CA GLU A 133 -2.57 9.37 28.11
C GLU A 133 -1.58 8.83 27.08
N LEU A 134 -0.65 7.98 27.53
CA LEU A 134 0.16 7.12 26.67
C LEU A 134 -0.51 5.76 26.62
N ARG A 135 -1.26 5.53 25.54
CA ARG A 135 -2.13 4.37 25.40
C ARG A 135 -1.35 3.07 25.32
N VAL A 136 -2.00 2.00 25.79
CA VAL A 136 -1.56 0.64 25.51
C VAL A 136 -1.59 0.41 24.00
N GLU A 137 -0.55 -0.21 23.47
CA GLU A 137 -0.54 -0.68 22.09
C GLU A 137 -1.44 -1.92 22.01
N ASP A 138 -2.68 -1.67 21.65
CA ASP A 138 -3.68 -2.71 21.35
C ASP A 138 -3.73 -2.98 19.82
N GLU A 139 -2.77 -2.40 19.09
CA GLU A 139 -2.83 -2.17 17.66
C GLU A 139 -2.24 -3.38 16.89
N GLY A 140 -1.20 -4.03 17.42
CA GLY A 140 -0.72 -5.32 16.95
C GLY A 140 0.72 -5.31 16.45
N GLY A 141 1.07 -6.35 15.70
CA GLY A 141 2.43 -6.65 15.27
C GLY A 141 2.42 -7.73 14.19
N PRO A 142 3.50 -8.53 14.07
CA PRO A 142 3.53 -9.68 13.17
C PRO A 142 2.39 -10.65 13.48
N ASP A 143 1.87 -11.34 12.46
CA ASP A 143 0.84 -12.37 12.69
C ASP A 143 1.40 -13.47 13.61
N ASP A 144 0.74 -13.85 14.71
CA ASP A 144 1.26 -14.76 15.76
C ASP A 144 1.85 -16.08 15.23
N GLY A 145 1.30 -16.61 14.14
CA GLY A 145 1.78 -17.84 13.49
C GLY A 145 2.98 -17.66 12.55
N SER A 146 3.45 -16.43 12.34
CA SER A 146 4.54 -16.11 11.41
C SER A 146 5.93 -16.37 12.00
N ALA A 147 6.93 -16.51 11.12
CA ALA A 147 8.33 -16.62 11.55
C ALA A 147 8.80 -15.34 12.26
N GLU A 148 8.28 -14.19 11.86
CA GLU A 148 8.60 -12.90 12.47
C GLU A 148 8.04 -12.78 13.90
N ALA A 149 6.84 -13.29 14.18
CA ALA A 149 6.30 -13.31 15.54
C ALA A 149 7.15 -14.14 16.51
N GLN A 150 7.76 -15.24 16.05
CA GLN A 150 8.57 -16.13 16.89
C GLN A 150 9.87 -15.48 17.42
N GLN A 151 10.32 -14.40 16.78
CA GLN A 151 11.52 -13.66 17.17
C GLN A 151 11.20 -12.27 17.76
N ALA A 152 9.94 -11.85 17.75
CA ALA A 152 9.51 -10.61 18.36
C ALA A 152 9.72 -10.66 19.88
N ALA A 153 9.86 -9.50 20.50
CA ALA A 153 10.00 -9.41 21.95
C ALA A 153 8.72 -9.93 22.63
N ALA A 154 8.87 -10.90 23.53
CA ALA A 154 7.77 -11.40 24.33
C ALA A 154 7.53 -10.44 25.50
N VAL A 155 6.58 -9.52 25.34
CA VAL A 155 6.16 -8.57 26.37
C VAL A 155 4.70 -8.80 26.74
N SER A 156 4.36 -8.63 28.03
CA SER A 156 2.99 -8.83 28.52
C SER A 156 2.10 -7.62 28.24
N GLY A 157 2.68 -6.42 28.21
CA GLY A 157 2.02 -5.18 27.85
C GLY A 157 3.03 -4.21 27.25
N GLU A 158 2.59 -3.41 26.30
CA GLU A 158 3.37 -2.37 25.64
C GLU A 158 2.48 -1.17 25.35
N SER A 159 3.09 0.02 25.26
CA SER A 159 2.40 1.24 24.86
C SER A 159 2.56 1.52 23.37
N GLU A 160 1.70 2.41 22.86
CA GLU A 160 1.95 3.10 21.61
C GLU A 160 3.34 3.74 21.63
N ALA A 161 3.99 3.77 20.47
CA ALA A 161 5.24 4.49 20.27
C ALA A 161 4.93 5.88 19.69
N VAL A 162 5.22 6.94 20.44
CA VAL A 162 4.84 8.31 20.08
C VAL A 162 6.06 9.22 19.88
N PRO A 163 6.06 10.10 18.87
CA PRO A 163 7.09 11.12 18.72
C PRO A 163 6.93 12.23 19.76
N VAL A 164 8.02 12.50 20.47
CA VAL A 164 8.24 13.63 21.35
C VAL A 164 9.20 14.58 20.63
N LEU A 165 8.78 15.82 20.41
CA LEU A 165 9.44 16.79 19.53
C LEU A 165 9.67 18.12 20.26
N ASP A 166 10.70 18.85 19.86
CA ASP A 166 11.03 20.20 20.33
C ASP A 166 11.08 20.32 21.87
N SER A 167 11.41 19.20 22.54
CA SER A 167 11.26 19.01 23.97
C SER A 167 12.59 18.74 24.62
N SER A 168 12.91 19.52 25.65
CA SER A 168 14.14 19.35 26.45
C SER A 168 14.03 18.24 27.51
N ARG A 169 12.81 17.81 27.82
CA ARG A 169 12.54 16.80 28.84
C ARG A 169 11.16 16.19 28.62
N VAL A 170 11.03 14.92 28.96
CA VAL A 170 9.74 14.22 29.07
C VAL A 170 9.60 13.61 30.46
N GLU A 171 8.38 13.57 30.97
CA GLU A 171 8.03 12.83 32.17
C GLU A 171 6.96 11.80 31.84
N VAL A 172 7.14 10.59 32.37
CA VAL A 172 6.19 9.49 32.27
C VAL A 172 5.78 9.09 33.68
N ARG A 173 4.50 8.86 33.90
CA ARG A 173 3.98 8.33 35.17
C ARG A 173 2.94 7.25 34.92
N SER A 174 2.70 6.43 35.93
CA SER A 174 1.53 5.56 35.98
C SER A 174 0.35 6.32 36.58
N GLY A 175 -0.73 6.44 35.81
CA GLY A 175 -2.01 6.98 36.26
C GLY A 175 -2.75 6.01 37.20
N ASN A 176 -2.46 4.71 37.12
CA ASN A 176 -2.96 3.68 38.01
C ASN A 176 -1.87 3.16 38.98
N GLY A 177 -1.55 3.94 40.00
CA GLY A 177 -0.52 3.57 40.99
C GLY A 177 -0.84 2.33 41.85
N SER A 178 -2.01 1.70 41.68
CA SER A 178 -2.39 0.44 42.34
C SER A 178 -2.25 -0.79 41.43
N ALA A 179 -1.90 -0.60 40.15
CA ALA A 179 -1.70 -1.69 39.21
C ALA A 179 -0.56 -2.61 39.68
N ALA A 180 -0.76 -3.93 39.59
CA ALA A 180 0.29 -4.90 39.87
C ALA A 180 1.26 -5.01 38.68
N THR A 181 2.00 -3.92 38.43
CA THR A 181 2.91 -3.79 37.29
C THR A 181 4.36 -4.03 37.72
N THR A 182 5.08 -4.90 37.00
CA THR A 182 6.52 -5.14 37.17
C THR A 182 7.26 -4.88 35.87
N ASP A 183 8.59 -4.75 35.95
CA ASP A 183 9.47 -4.58 34.78
C ASP A 183 9.00 -3.47 33.83
N LEU A 184 8.49 -2.37 34.41
CA LEU A 184 8.09 -1.19 33.64
C LEU A 184 9.35 -0.52 33.11
N GLU A 185 9.52 -0.56 31.79
CA GLU A 185 10.65 0.02 31.09
C GLU A 185 10.14 1.04 30.08
N ILE A 186 10.74 2.22 30.08
CA ILE A 186 10.49 3.26 29.07
C ILE A 186 11.65 3.20 28.09
N THR A 187 11.34 3.06 26.80
CA THR A 187 12.32 3.07 25.73
C THR A 187 12.22 4.39 24.98
N THR A 188 13.35 5.07 24.84
CA THR A 188 13.51 6.27 24.01
C THR A 188 14.44 5.98 22.85
N VAL A 189 14.06 6.41 21.65
CA VAL A 189 14.91 6.36 20.46
C VAL A 189 15.10 7.78 19.95
N SER A 190 16.31 8.31 20.04
CA SER A 190 16.65 9.64 19.55
C SER A 190 17.32 9.58 18.19
N THR A 191 16.87 10.46 17.29
CA THR A 191 17.34 10.54 15.91
C THR A 191 17.57 12.00 15.52
N PRO A 192 18.70 12.34 14.89
CA PRO A 192 18.96 13.69 14.45
C PRO A 192 18.10 14.05 13.23
N VAL A 193 17.83 15.34 13.10
CA VAL A 193 17.39 15.97 11.84
C VAL A 193 18.66 16.44 11.11
N THR A 194 18.81 16.05 9.86
CA THR A 194 20.04 16.27 9.09
C THR A 194 19.80 17.18 7.88
N ASP A 195 20.87 17.78 7.35
CA ASP A 195 20.82 18.54 6.09
C ASP A 195 20.24 17.70 4.93
N ALA A 196 20.43 16.37 4.96
CA ALA A 196 19.85 15.48 3.96
C ALA A 196 18.32 15.40 4.08
N ASP A 197 17.77 15.48 5.30
CA ASP A 197 16.33 15.52 5.54
C ASP A 197 15.72 16.83 5.06
N GLU A 198 16.42 17.95 5.28
CA GLU A 198 16.02 19.25 4.73
C GLU A 198 16.07 19.28 3.21
N ALA A 199 17.01 18.54 2.60
CA ALA A 199 17.19 18.44 1.16
C ALA A 199 16.22 17.47 0.48
N ILE A 200 15.41 16.69 1.23
CA ILE A 200 14.30 15.93 0.66
C ILE A 200 13.29 16.95 0.14
N ASP A 201 13.29 17.14 -1.17
CA ASP A 201 12.31 17.94 -1.91
C ASP A 201 11.17 17.01 -2.38
N PRO A 202 10.12 16.80 -1.56
CA PRO A 202 9.01 16.00 -1.99
C PRO A 202 8.31 16.73 -3.13
N PRO A 203 7.84 15.98 -4.13
CA PRO A 203 7.16 16.58 -5.25
C PRO A 203 5.89 17.30 -4.77
N PRO A 204 5.52 18.42 -5.40
CA PRO A 204 4.38 19.21 -4.98
C PRO A 204 3.12 18.38 -4.84
N ALA A 205 2.36 18.67 -3.77
CA ALA A 205 1.12 17.99 -3.41
C ALA A 205 0.25 17.81 -4.65
N PRO A 206 0.03 16.57 -5.12
CA PRO A 206 -0.26 16.47 -6.54
C PRO A 206 -1.72 16.89 -6.83
N ASP A 207 -1.93 17.58 -7.97
CA ASP A 207 -3.16 18.30 -8.32
C ASP A 207 -4.38 17.37 -8.51
N PRO A 208 -5.53 17.62 -7.84
CA PRO A 208 -6.74 16.83 -8.00
C PRO A 208 -7.41 16.95 -9.38
N THR A 209 -7.05 17.95 -10.19
CA THR A 209 -7.63 18.18 -11.53
C THR A 209 -6.86 17.49 -12.66
N GLN A 210 -5.67 16.96 -12.38
CA GLN A 210 -4.88 16.26 -13.40
C GLN A 210 -5.24 14.78 -13.46
N GLY A 211 -5.78 14.35 -14.61
CA GLY A 211 -5.87 12.93 -14.95
C GLY A 211 -4.48 12.30 -15.09
N LEU A 212 -4.31 11.06 -14.64
CA LEU A 212 -3.00 10.38 -14.61
C LEU A 212 -2.97 9.22 -15.61
N SER A 213 -1.92 9.15 -16.44
CA SER A 213 -1.72 7.98 -17.32
C SER A 213 -1.05 6.83 -16.55
N PRO A 214 -1.26 5.57 -16.95
CA PRO A 214 -0.62 4.42 -16.30
C PRO A 214 0.90 4.55 -16.22
N GLN A 215 1.54 5.02 -17.30
CA GLN A 215 2.99 5.14 -17.39
C GLN A 215 3.51 6.25 -16.46
N ILE A 216 2.88 7.43 -16.49
CA ILE A 216 3.26 8.55 -15.62
C ILE A 216 3.06 8.18 -14.16
N TYR A 217 2.07 7.36 -13.86
CA TYR A 217 1.79 7.05 -12.47
C TYR A 217 2.67 5.94 -11.91
N ASP A 218 2.91 4.86 -12.66
CA ASP A 218 3.86 3.83 -12.24
C ASP A 218 5.28 4.40 -12.14
N GLN A 219 5.69 5.29 -13.05
CA GLN A 219 7.01 5.93 -12.99
C GLN A 219 7.05 7.11 -12.01
N GLY A 220 6.05 7.99 -12.08
CA GLY A 220 5.98 9.22 -11.30
C GLY A 220 5.69 8.95 -9.84
N LEU A 221 4.74 8.07 -9.48
CA LEU A 221 4.54 7.74 -8.06
C LEU A 221 5.77 7.02 -7.49
N LYS A 222 6.39 6.10 -8.23
CA LYS A 222 7.63 5.45 -7.78
C LYS A 222 8.78 6.43 -7.61
N ALA A 223 8.96 7.36 -8.55
CA ALA A 223 9.97 8.42 -8.45
C ALA A 223 9.65 9.46 -7.36
N ASN A 224 8.39 9.53 -6.93
CA ASN A 224 7.89 10.46 -5.92
C ASN A 224 7.72 9.79 -4.55
N ILE A 225 8.12 8.53 -4.40
CA ILE A 225 8.24 7.86 -3.11
C ILE A 225 9.67 8.08 -2.66
N VAL A 226 9.82 8.71 -1.49
CA VAL A 226 11.10 8.80 -0.81
C VAL A 226 11.49 7.38 -0.40
N THR A 227 12.50 6.86 -1.07
CA THR A 227 13.02 5.51 -0.86
C THR A 227 13.69 5.40 0.49
N ARG A 228 13.85 4.15 0.96
CA ARG A 228 14.59 3.85 2.19
C ARG A 228 15.96 4.51 2.27
N LYS A 229 16.68 4.51 1.14
CA LYS A 229 17.97 5.19 1.05
C LYS A 229 17.86 6.71 1.23
N GLU A 230 16.84 7.34 0.65
CA GLU A 230 16.69 8.80 0.68
C GLU A 230 16.30 9.32 2.05
N TRP A 231 15.41 8.63 2.78
CA TRP A 231 15.09 9.00 4.18
C TRP A 231 16.12 8.48 5.20
N GLY A 232 17.21 7.84 4.75
CA GLY A 232 18.30 7.42 5.63
C GLY A 232 17.99 6.18 6.48
N ALA A 233 17.24 5.21 5.95
CA ALA A 233 17.01 3.93 6.61
C ALA A 233 18.34 3.22 6.90
N ASP A 234 18.57 2.86 8.16
CA ASP A 234 19.66 1.95 8.51
C ASP A 234 19.24 0.51 8.24
N GLU A 235 19.60 0.02 7.05
CA GLU A 235 19.30 -1.36 6.63
C GLU A 235 19.98 -2.43 7.49
N SER A 236 20.99 -2.08 8.32
CA SER A 236 21.60 -3.02 9.25
C SER A 236 20.67 -3.38 10.43
N LEU A 237 19.62 -2.59 10.65
CA LEU A 237 18.60 -2.84 11.66
C LEU A 237 17.54 -3.86 11.21
N VAL A 238 17.46 -4.15 9.91
CA VAL A 238 16.53 -5.15 9.37
C VAL A 238 16.96 -6.54 9.86
N ARG A 239 16.12 -7.16 10.70
CA ARG A 239 16.46 -8.39 11.44
C ARG A 239 16.24 -9.67 10.64
N CYS A 240 15.32 -9.62 9.68
CA CYS A 240 14.96 -10.75 8.84
C CYS A 240 14.31 -10.29 7.54
N GLN A 241 14.26 -11.19 6.57
CA GLN A 241 13.51 -10.97 5.36
C GLN A 241 12.01 -11.11 5.66
N SER A 242 11.26 -10.02 5.46
CA SER A 242 9.81 -10.02 5.56
C SER A 242 9.15 -11.01 4.59
N ASP A 243 8.10 -11.67 5.07
CA ASP A 243 7.24 -12.50 4.22
C ASP A 243 6.56 -11.66 3.13
N GLN A 244 6.08 -12.34 2.08
CA GLN A 244 5.35 -11.71 1.00
C GLN A 244 4.26 -12.63 0.46
N THR A 245 3.21 -12.02 -0.08
CA THR A 245 2.17 -12.73 -0.82
C THR A 245 2.31 -12.48 -2.32
N SER A 246 1.69 -13.34 -3.13
CA SER A 246 1.67 -13.15 -4.59
C SER A 246 0.81 -11.96 -5.04
N SER A 247 -0.09 -11.48 -4.17
CA SER A 247 -0.98 -10.34 -4.42
C SER A 247 -1.54 -9.80 -3.10
N ALA A 248 -1.78 -8.49 -3.05
CA ALA A 248 -2.60 -7.89 -1.99
C ALA A 248 -4.09 -7.84 -2.41
N LYS A 249 -4.98 -7.86 -1.42
CA LYS A 249 -6.45 -7.77 -1.59
C LYS A 249 -7.02 -6.41 -1.19
N GLY A 250 -6.27 -5.61 -0.45
CA GLY A 250 -6.69 -4.31 0.06
C GLY A 250 -5.62 -3.61 0.89
N VAL A 251 -6.01 -2.49 1.48
CA VAL A 251 -5.18 -1.57 2.24
C VAL A 251 -5.81 -1.33 3.60
N PHE A 252 -4.99 -1.36 4.65
CA PHE A 252 -5.33 -0.83 5.97
C PHE A 252 -4.70 0.54 6.16
N LEU A 253 -5.53 1.53 6.50
CA LEU A 253 -5.07 2.86 6.86
C LEU A 253 -4.85 2.96 8.36
N HIS A 254 -3.72 3.56 8.70
CA HIS A 254 -3.23 3.77 10.05
C HIS A 254 -2.92 5.24 10.27
N HIS A 255 -2.86 5.63 11.54
CA HIS A 255 -2.06 6.77 11.97
C HIS A 255 -0.90 6.25 12.83
N THR A 256 0.07 7.10 13.16
CA THR A 256 1.16 6.69 14.06
C THR A 256 0.97 7.18 15.49
N ALA A 257 -0.12 7.92 15.76
CA ALA A 257 -0.32 8.68 16.99
C ALA A 257 0.79 9.73 17.23
N GLY A 258 0.73 10.43 18.36
CA GLY A 258 1.61 11.56 18.71
C GLY A 258 1.35 12.87 17.96
N SER A 259 2.38 13.70 17.86
CA SER A 259 2.24 15.10 17.43
C SER A 259 1.95 15.29 15.93
N ASN A 260 1.18 16.34 15.61
CA ASN A 260 0.96 16.86 14.25
C ASN A 260 1.76 18.14 13.95
N SER A 261 2.60 18.60 14.88
CA SER A 261 3.34 19.87 14.79
C SER A 261 4.70 19.76 14.09
N TYR A 262 5.13 18.54 13.74
CA TYR A 262 6.45 18.33 13.13
C TYR A 262 6.64 19.10 11.83
N THR A 263 7.88 19.52 11.61
CA THR A 263 8.36 20.10 10.35
C THR A 263 8.57 19.00 9.32
N GLN A 264 8.66 19.39 8.04
CA GLN A 264 8.90 18.41 6.97
C GLN A 264 10.25 17.70 7.14
N ALA A 265 11.28 18.41 7.57
CA ALA A 265 12.61 17.86 7.83
C ALA A 265 12.64 16.89 9.03
N GLN A 266 11.73 17.04 10.01
CA GLN A 266 11.60 16.10 11.12
C GLN A 266 10.97 14.75 10.70
N ALA A 267 10.21 14.69 9.60
CA ALA A 267 9.49 13.48 9.22
C ALA A 267 10.40 12.25 8.96
N PRO A 268 11.51 12.36 8.21
CA PRO A 268 12.49 11.27 8.08
C PRO A 268 13.07 10.80 9.42
N GLY A 269 13.39 11.73 10.34
CA GLY A 269 13.85 11.41 11.69
C GLY A 269 12.83 10.57 12.47
N ILE A 270 11.56 10.97 12.44
CA ILE A 270 10.44 10.21 13.04
C ILE A 270 10.41 8.78 12.47
N ILE A 271 10.55 8.62 11.14
CA ILE A 271 10.51 7.32 10.47
C ILE A 271 11.72 6.45 10.87
N ARG A 272 12.94 7.00 10.94
CA ARG A 272 14.13 6.31 11.45
C ARG A 272 13.95 5.88 12.91
N GLY A 273 13.32 6.73 13.72
CA GLY A 273 12.98 6.42 15.10
C GLY A 273 12.04 5.22 15.19
N TYR A 274 10.98 5.18 14.37
CA TYR A 274 10.07 4.03 14.30
C TYR A 274 10.73 2.76 13.78
N LEU A 275 11.61 2.85 12.76
CA LEU A 275 12.39 1.70 12.30
C LEU A 275 13.20 1.09 13.45
N THR A 276 13.92 1.94 14.19
CA THR A 276 14.75 1.50 15.31
C THR A 276 13.91 0.96 16.46
N PHE A 277 12.81 1.63 16.82
CA PHE A 277 11.91 1.17 17.88
C PHE A 277 11.30 -0.19 17.55
N HIS A 278 10.73 -0.37 16.36
CA HIS A 278 10.11 -1.63 15.96
C HIS A 278 11.12 -2.78 15.87
N THR A 279 12.33 -2.53 15.37
CA THR A 279 13.35 -3.58 15.24
C THR A 279 14.06 -3.89 16.56
N GLN A 280 14.46 -2.87 17.31
CA GLN A 280 15.31 -3.05 18.50
C GLN A 280 14.50 -3.24 19.78
N SER A 281 13.37 -2.54 19.93
CA SER A 281 12.50 -2.68 21.11
C SER A 281 11.49 -3.81 20.91
N ARG A 282 10.77 -3.83 19.77
CA ARG A 282 9.74 -4.85 19.52
C ARG A 282 10.26 -6.14 18.84
N GLY A 283 11.49 -6.14 18.32
CA GLY A 283 12.09 -7.33 17.70
C GLY A 283 11.57 -7.69 16.30
N TRP A 284 10.79 -6.82 15.67
CA TRP A 284 10.19 -7.05 14.36
C TRP A 284 11.25 -7.09 13.25
N CYS A 285 10.95 -7.70 12.10
CA CYS A 285 11.91 -7.78 10.98
C CYS A 285 12.36 -6.40 10.50
N ASP A 286 11.42 -5.46 10.46
CA ASP A 286 11.54 -4.12 9.87
C ASP A 286 10.39 -3.27 10.44
N ILE A 287 10.32 -1.99 10.06
CA ILE A 287 9.17 -1.13 10.35
C ILE A 287 7.84 -1.81 9.94
N GLY A 288 6.79 -1.66 10.77
CA GLY A 288 5.56 -2.44 10.62
C GLY A 288 4.70 -2.09 9.40
N TYR A 289 4.81 -0.87 8.89
CA TYR A 289 3.98 -0.36 7.79
C TYR A 289 4.69 -0.49 6.43
N ASN A 290 3.92 -0.77 5.37
CA ASN A 290 4.47 -0.81 4.02
C ASN A 290 4.82 0.59 3.50
N PHE A 291 3.99 1.59 3.82
CA PHE A 291 4.21 2.98 3.46
C PHE A 291 3.87 3.90 4.62
N LEU A 292 4.60 5.01 4.70
CA LEU A 292 4.28 6.12 5.60
C LEU A 292 3.99 7.37 4.79
N VAL A 293 3.11 8.23 5.29
CA VAL A 293 2.73 9.50 4.66
C VAL A 293 2.81 10.61 5.70
N ASP A 294 3.53 11.67 5.40
CA ASP A 294 3.57 12.84 6.28
C ASP A 294 2.44 13.83 5.99
N ARG A 295 2.26 14.81 6.88
CA ARG A 295 1.24 15.86 6.75
C ARG A 295 1.45 16.80 5.56
N PHE A 296 2.64 16.77 4.93
CA PHE A 296 2.99 17.55 3.75
C PHE A 296 2.67 16.80 2.44
N GLY A 297 2.32 15.52 2.54
CA GLY A 297 1.94 14.67 1.42
C GLY A 297 3.11 13.88 0.82
N THR A 298 4.26 13.86 1.49
CA THR A 298 5.39 13.00 1.11
C THR A 298 5.03 11.55 1.41
N ILE A 299 5.35 10.65 0.48
CA ILE A 299 5.17 9.22 0.64
C ILE A 299 6.54 8.59 0.84
N TYR A 300 6.70 7.80 1.88
CA TYR A 300 7.94 7.09 2.19
C TYR A 300 7.73 5.59 2.01
N GLU A 301 8.72 4.92 1.43
CA GLU A 301 8.81 3.46 1.51
C GLU A 301 9.10 3.08 2.96
N GLY A 302 8.15 2.38 3.60
CA GLY A 302 8.36 1.80 4.92
C GLY A 302 9.11 0.49 4.78
N ARG A 303 8.41 -0.63 5.02
CA ARG A 303 9.00 -1.98 4.96
C ARG A 303 9.63 -2.28 3.60
N ALA A 304 10.87 -2.78 3.60
CA ALA A 304 11.70 -2.96 2.41
C ALA A 304 11.02 -3.78 1.29
N GLY A 305 11.01 -3.24 0.07
CA GLY A 305 10.45 -3.90 -1.12
C GLY A 305 8.94 -3.68 -1.31
N SER A 306 8.29 -2.90 -0.43
CA SER A 306 6.86 -2.60 -0.49
C SER A 306 6.47 -1.84 -1.76
N ILE A 307 7.43 -1.18 -2.43
CA ILE A 307 7.17 -0.51 -3.69
C ILE A 307 6.66 -1.51 -4.74
N ASP A 308 7.42 -2.57 -4.99
CA ASP A 308 7.17 -3.49 -6.11
C ASP A 308 6.50 -4.82 -5.71
N LYS A 309 6.28 -5.08 -4.42
CA LYS A 309 5.78 -6.37 -3.91
C LYS A 309 4.62 -6.19 -2.93
N ALA A 310 3.93 -7.29 -2.63
CA ALA A 310 2.94 -7.38 -1.57
C ALA A 310 3.61 -7.95 -0.32
N ILE A 311 4.52 -7.15 0.25
CA ILE A 311 5.25 -7.51 1.47
C ILE A 311 4.28 -7.54 2.64
N THR A 312 4.32 -8.62 3.43
CA THR A 312 3.55 -8.75 4.66
C THR A 312 4.12 -7.80 5.71
N GLY A 313 3.29 -6.89 6.21
CA GLY A 313 3.64 -5.97 7.29
C GLY A 313 3.52 -6.59 8.68
N ALA A 314 3.61 -5.71 9.69
CA ALA A 314 3.36 -6.00 11.10
C ALA A 314 2.47 -4.89 11.69
N HIS A 315 1.43 -4.50 10.95
CA HIS A 315 0.61 -3.33 11.23
C HIS A 315 -0.81 -3.68 11.68
N ALA A 316 -1.29 -4.91 11.44
CA ALA A 316 -2.63 -5.35 11.84
C ALA A 316 -2.60 -6.87 12.09
N SER A 317 -2.26 -7.27 13.32
CA SER A 317 -2.10 -8.69 13.66
C SER A 317 -3.33 -9.52 13.30
N GLY A 318 -3.09 -10.68 12.68
CA GLY A 318 -4.11 -11.56 12.15
C GLY A 318 -4.62 -11.17 10.76
N PHE A 319 -4.22 -10.02 10.22
CA PHE A 319 -4.66 -9.50 8.93
C PHE A 319 -3.53 -8.88 8.09
N ASN A 320 -2.27 -9.01 8.50
CA ASN A 320 -1.13 -8.51 7.73
C ASN A 320 -1.01 -9.21 6.38
N SER A 321 -1.18 -10.54 6.38
CA SER A 321 -1.05 -11.37 5.19
C SER A 321 -2.03 -10.99 4.07
N GLY A 322 -1.50 -10.54 2.93
CA GLY A 322 -2.28 -10.19 1.75
C GLY A 322 -2.92 -8.80 1.81
N THR A 323 -2.45 -7.92 2.70
CA THR A 323 -2.85 -6.50 2.75
C THR A 323 -1.63 -5.58 2.72
N ILE A 324 -1.89 -4.28 2.57
CA ILE A 324 -0.87 -3.22 2.58
C ILE A 324 -1.21 -2.24 3.70
N GLY A 325 -0.27 -1.95 4.59
CA GLY A 325 -0.42 -0.93 5.64
C GLY A 325 0.11 0.43 5.19
N VAL A 326 -0.72 1.46 5.29
CA VAL A 326 -0.33 2.85 5.05
C VAL A 326 -0.58 3.65 6.31
N ALA A 327 0.48 4.12 6.96
CA ALA A 327 0.40 4.95 8.16
C ALA A 327 0.59 6.43 7.84
N VAL A 328 -0.32 7.28 8.31
CA VAL A 328 -0.15 8.73 8.24
C VAL A 328 0.47 9.21 9.55
N LEU A 329 1.61 9.90 9.46
CA LEU A 329 2.33 10.38 10.65
C LEU A 329 1.46 11.38 11.43
N GLY A 330 1.28 11.11 12.73
CA GLY A 330 0.58 11.96 13.69
C GLY A 330 -0.75 11.38 14.21
N THR A 331 -1.54 12.20 14.90
CA THR A 331 -2.81 11.82 15.54
C THR A 331 -4.03 12.44 14.85
N TYR A 332 -5.02 11.62 14.51
CA TYR A 332 -6.20 12.04 13.75
C TYR A 332 -7.55 11.67 14.40
N SER A 333 -7.59 11.66 15.73
CA SER A 333 -8.83 11.50 16.51
C SER A 333 -9.76 12.71 16.36
N GLY A 334 -9.23 13.92 16.58
CA GLY A 334 -9.98 15.18 16.54
C GLY A 334 -9.93 15.93 15.20
N SER A 335 -8.79 15.91 14.49
CA SER A 335 -8.61 16.57 13.19
C SER A 335 -8.30 15.53 12.11
N ALA A 336 -8.84 15.73 10.90
CA ALA A 336 -8.50 14.85 9.77
C ALA A 336 -7.11 15.18 9.22
N PRO A 337 -6.44 14.26 8.49
CA PRO A 337 -5.18 14.56 7.83
C PRO A 337 -5.30 15.73 6.87
N SER A 338 -4.18 16.40 6.61
CA SER A 338 -4.14 17.50 5.63
C SER A 338 -4.63 17.02 4.25
N SER A 339 -5.08 17.95 3.41
CA SER A 339 -5.44 17.60 2.03
C SER A 339 -4.27 17.00 1.26
N ALA A 340 -3.03 17.39 1.55
CA ALA A 340 -1.84 16.83 0.91
C ALA A 340 -1.64 15.37 1.32
N ALA A 341 -1.71 15.06 2.63
CA ALA A 341 -1.62 13.70 3.14
C ALA A 341 -2.75 12.80 2.62
N GLN A 342 -4.00 13.28 2.61
CA GLN A 342 -5.13 12.51 2.07
C GLN A 342 -4.91 12.18 0.58
N ARG A 343 -4.46 13.16 -0.21
CA ARG A 343 -4.17 12.96 -1.65
C ARG A 343 -2.99 12.00 -1.88
N ALA A 344 -2.00 11.99 -0.99
CA ALA A 344 -0.91 11.04 -1.03
C ALA A 344 -1.40 9.61 -0.75
N VAL A 345 -2.24 9.43 0.30
CA VAL A 345 -2.90 8.16 0.61
C VAL A 345 -3.77 7.67 -0.55
N GLU A 346 -4.60 8.54 -1.13
CA GLU A 346 -5.44 8.22 -2.30
C GLU A 346 -4.60 7.68 -3.47
N ARG A 347 -3.40 8.25 -3.68
CA ARG A 347 -2.46 7.75 -4.68
C ARG A 347 -1.90 6.40 -4.28
N VAL A 348 -1.34 6.22 -3.09
CA VAL A 348 -0.83 4.89 -2.69
C VAL A 348 -1.90 3.81 -2.85
N VAL A 349 -3.15 4.10 -2.44
CA VAL A 349 -4.29 3.19 -2.62
C VAL A 349 -4.57 2.91 -4.11
N ALA A 350 -4.73 3.93 -4.95
CA ALA A 350 -5.03 3.74 -6.37
C ALA A 350 -3.93 2.96 -7.10
N TRP A 351 -2.67 3.18 -6.74
CA TRP A 351 -1.53 2.46 -7.28
C TRP A 351 -1.51 1.00 -6.90
N LYS A 352 -1.55 0.68 -5.60
CA LYS A 352 -1.54 -0.72 -5.17
C LYS A 352 -2.80 -1.44 -5.64
N ALA A 353 -3.95 -0.75 -5.71
CA ALA A 353 -5.18 -1.26 -6.31
C ALA A 353 -4.99 -1.62 -7.79
N ASN A 354 -4.37 -0.74 -8.59
CA ASN A 354 -4.08 -1.01 -9.99
C ASN A 354 -3.07 -2.17 -10.16
N MET A 355 -2.01 -2.16 -9.35
CA MET A 355 -0.95 -3.16 -9.37
C MET A 355 -1.45 -4.57 -9.01
N PHE A 356 -2.38 -4.67 -8.06
CA PHE A 356 -2.89 -5.94 -7.53
C PHE A 356 -4.34 -6.26 -7.92
N ALA A 357 -4.92 -5.48 -8.85
CA ALA A 357 -6.23 -5.75 -9.44
C ALA A 357 -7.42 -5.76 -8.45
N PHE A 358 -7.36 -5.01 -7.35
CA PHE A 358 -8.52 -4.82 -6.48
C PHE A 358 -9.19 -3.45 -6.73
N SER A 359 -10.49 -3.35 -6.42
CA SER A 359 -11.22 -2.09 -6.53
C SER A 359 -11.19 -1.35 -5.18
N PRO A 360 -10.79 -0.07 -5.10
CA PRO A 360 -10.82 0.71 -3.85
C PRO A 360 -12.22 0.85 -3.23
N THR A 361 -13.29 0.80 -4.03
CA THR A 361 -14.68 0.85 -3.52
C THR A 361 -15.29 -0.54 -3.29
N GLY A 362 -14.54 -1.59 -3.59
CA GLY A 362 -14.96 -2.99 -3.45
C GLY A 362 -14.92 -3.51 -2.02
N SER A 363 -14.98 -4.83 -1.93
CA SER A 363 -14.82 -5.58 -0.68
C SER A 363 -13.74 -6.65 -0.84
N MET A 364 -13.09 -7.00 0.26
CA MET A 364 -12.13 -8.10 0.35
C MET A 364 -12.60 -9.12 1.39
N THR A 365 -12.25 -10.39 1.20
CA THR A 365 -12.42 -11.43 2.21
C THR A 365 -11.05 -11.92 2.66
N LEU A 366 -10.81 -11.81 3.96
CA LEU A 366 -9.60 -12.25 4.64
C LEU A 366 -9.96 -13.33 5.66
N THR A 367 -8.99 -14.18 5.98
CA THR A 367 -9.09 -15.16 7.06
C THR A 367 -8.24 -14.63 8.21
N SER A 368 -8.84 -14.43 9.38
CA SER A 368 -8.12 -13.97 10.57
C SER A 368 -7.05 -14.99 10.96
N GLY A 369 -5.84 -14.52 11.20
CA GLY A 369 -4.78 -15.27 11.88
C GLY A 369 -4.96 -15.36 13.39
N GLY A 370 -5.99 -14.73 13.96
CA GLY A 370 -6.18 -14.64 15.41
C GLY A 370 -5.29 -13.56 16.04
N GLY A 371 -4.85 -13.81 17.28
CA GLY A 371 -4.05 -12.87 18.07
C GLY A 371 -4.85 -12.12 19.13
N SER A 372 -4.17 -11.70 20.21
CA SER A 372 -4.76 -11.01 21.36
C SER A 372 -5.37 -9.65 21.01
N THR A 373 -4.86 -8.98 19.98
CA THR A 373 -5.34 -7.67 19.51
C THR A 373 -6.44 -7.76 18.45
N SER A 374 -6.65 -8.95 17.87
CA SER A 374 -7.65 -9.17 16.82
C SER A 374 -9.06 -9.36 17.38
N LYS A 375 -10.04 -8.71 16.77
CA LYS A 375 -11.47 -8.88 17.08
C LYS A 375 -12.03 -10.23 16.62
N TYR A 376 -11.27 -10.97 15.83
CA TYR A 376 -11.74 -12.16 15.14
C TYR A 376 -10.87 -13.37 15.48
N PRO A 377 -11.46 -14.50 15.91
CA PRO A 377 -10.68 -15.70 16.22
C PRO A 377 -9.99 -16.25 14.97
N GLU A 378 -8.90 -16.97 15.18
CA GLU A 378 -8.15 -17.63 14.11
C GLU A 378 -9.06 -18.49 13.21
N GLY A 379 -8.81 -18.43 11.90
CA GLY A 379 -9.56 -19.17 10.88
C GLY A 379 -10.91 -18.53 10.51
N LYS A 380 -11.34 -17.45 11.18
CA LYS A 380 -12.58 -16.76 10.84
C LYS A 380 -12.44 -16.01 9.51
N SER A 381 -13.30 -16.33 8.54
CA SER A 381 -13.47 -15.51 7.33
C SER A 381 -14.23 -14.22 7.63
N VAL A 382 -13.63 -13.08 7.30
CA VAL A 382 -14.16 -11.73 7.52
C VAL A 382 -14.21 -10.99 6.19
N THR A 383 -15.35 -10.35 5.90
CA THR A 383 -15.50 -9.50 4.71
C THR A 383 -15.43 -8.04 5.11
N LEU A 384 -14.46 -7.34 4.53
CA LEU A 384 -14.13 -5.94 4.80
C LEU A 384 -14.22 -5.12 3.51
N LYS A 385 -14.14 -3.79 3.63
CA LYS A 385 -13.87 -2.95 2.47
C LYS A 385 -12.40 -3.11 2.07
N THR A 386 -12.11 -3.00 0.78
CA THR A 386 -10.73 -3.09 0.27
C THR A 386 -9.83 -1.95 0.76
N VAL A 387 -10.40 -0.85 1.23
CA VAL A 387 -9.70 0.17 2.02
C VAL A 387 -10.40 0.25 3.36
N SER A 388 -9.74 -0.23 4.41
CA SER A 388 -10.28 -0.32 5.76
C SER A 388 -9.41 0.44 6.75
N GLY A 389 -9.99 0.88 7.86
CA GLY A 389 -9.21 1.41 8.97
C GLY A 389 -8.72 0.27 9.84
N HIS A 390 -7.63 0.48 10.58
CA HIS A 390 -7.11 -0.53 11.51
C HIS A 390 -8.18 -1.05 12.49
N ARG A 391 -8.97 -0.13 13.05
CA ARG A 391 -10.11 -0.44 13.94
C ARG A 391 -11.16 -1.37 13.36
N ASP A 392 -11.18 -1.63 12.05
CA ASP A 392 -12.11 -2.59 11.45
C ASP A 392 -11.77 -4.05 11.83
N THR A 393 -10.52 -4.33 12.25
CA THR A 393 -10.05 -5.67 12.61
C THR A 393 -9.51 -5.81 14.03
N SER A 394 -9.01 -4.73 14.62
CA SER A 394 -8.32 -4.76 15.92
C SER A 394 -9.02 -3.87 16.96
N TYR A 395 -8.76 -4.10 18.25
CA TYR A 395 -9.29 -3.31 19.38
C TYR A 395 -8.54 -1.97 19.56
N THR A 396 -8.63 -1.11 18.56
CA THR A 396 -7.86 0.14 18.46
C THR A 396 -8.75 1.31 18.01
N ASP A 397 -8.34 2.53 18.34
CA ASP A 397 -8.87 3.76 17.76
C ASP A 397 -8.18 4.17 16.44
N CYS A 398 -7.07 3.57 16.04
CA CYS A 398 -6.40 3.83 14.77
C CYS A 398 -7.35 3.57 13.57
N PRO A 399 -7.40 4.47 12.55
CA PRO A 399 -6.49 5.59 12.29
C PRO A 399 -6.93 6.94 12.90
N GLY A 400 -7.72 6.92 13.97
CA GLY A 400 -8.37 8.08 14.56
C GLY A 400 -9.71 8.41 13.90
N THR A 401 -10.66 8.91 14.68
CA THR A 401 -12.05 9.09 14.25
C THR A 401 -12.21 10.06 13.10
N ALA A 402 -11.50 11.20 13.11
CA ALA A 402 -11.59 12.18 12.03
C ALA A 402 -11.00 11.65 10.71
N PHE A 403 -9.94 10.85 10.75
CA PHE A 403 -9.42 10.19 9.54
C PHE A 403 -10.30 9.03 9.08
N TYR A 404 -10.78 8.19 10.01
CA TYR A 404 -11.67 7.08 9.70
C TYR A 404 -12.93 7.54 8.95
N ASN A 405 -13.49 8.69 9.34
CA ASN A 405 -14.63 9.32 8.66
C ASN A 405 -14.34 9.71 7.20
N ARG A 406 -13.06 9.81 6.79
CA ARG A 406 -12.63 10.09 5.40
C ARG A 406 -12.45 8.84 4.55
N LEU A 407 -12.51 7.63 5.11
CA LEU A 407 -12.32 6.39 4.33
C LEU A 407 -13.26 6.30 3.13
N GLY A 408 -14.52 6.74 3.27
CA GLY A 408 -15.48 6.75 2.17
C GLY A 408 -15.05 7.64 0.99
N SER A 409 -14.57 8.86 1.26
CA SER A 409 -14.10 9.76 0.21
C SER A 409 -12.80 9.28 -0.42
N ILE A 410 -11.88 8.72 0.38
CA ILE A 410 -10.61 8.17 -0.10
C ILE A 410 -10.86 7.00 -1.04
N ARG A 411 -11.79 6.08 -0.73
CA ARG A 411 -12.16 4.98 -1.63
C ARG A 411 -12.64 5.51 -2.98
N THR A 412 -13.51 6.51 -2.98
CA THR A 412 -14.06 7.10 -4.20
C THR A 412 -12.97 7.81 -5.01
N ALA A 413 -12.14 8.63 -4.38
CA ALA A 413 -11.05 9.35 -5.03
C ALA A 413 -10.01 8.38 -5.61
N ALA A 414 -9.61 7.37 -4.84
CA ALA A 414 -8.68 6.34 -5.30
C ALA A 414 -9.26 5.51 -6.46
N ALA A 415 -10.56 5.20 -6.45
CA ALA A 415 -11.21 4.51 -7.58
C ALA A 415 -11.26 5.38 -8.85
N ASN A 416 -11.50 6.69 -8.71
CA ASN A 416 -11.45 7.64 -9.83
C ASN A 416 -10.03 7.75 -10.40
N LEU A 417 -9.02 7.86 -9.53
CA LEU A 417 -7.62 7.82 -9.91
C LEU A 417 -7.33 6.50 -10.64
N GLN A 418 -7.60 5.35 -10.03
CA GLN A 418 -7.39 4.03 -10.64
C GLN A 418 -8.05 3.91 -12.02
N SER A 419 -9.26 4.44 -12.18
CA SER A 419 -9.97 4.43 -13.46
C SER A 419 -9.24 5.26 -14.52
N SER A 420 -8.62 6.38 -14.14
CA SER A 420 -7.79 7.19 -15.04
C SER A 420 -6.47 6.48 -15.42
N LEU A 421 -5.93 5.66 -14.51
CA LEU A 421 -4.68 4.92 -14.72
C LEU A 421 -4.79 3.82 -15.77
N GLY A 422 -5.96 3.27 -16.06
CA GLY A 422 -6.03 2.01 -16.81
C GLY A 422 -5.24 0.88 -16.13
N TYR A 423 -5.01 -0.24 -16.81
CA TYR A 423 -4.39 -1.42 -16.20
C TYR A 423 -2.89 -1.50 -16.44
N VAL A 424 -2.12 -1.87 -15.40
CA VAL A 424 -0.66 -2.09 -15.50
C VAL A 424 -0.36 -3.21 -16.51
N THR A 425 0.62 -2.97 -17.39
CA THR A 425 1.17 -4.00 -18.28
C THR A 425 2.62 -4.26 -17.89
N LYS A 426 3.02 -5.51 -17.68
CA LYS A 426 4.35 -5.87 -17.15
C LYS A 426 4.95 -7.05 -17.90
N GLY A 427 6.23 -7.33 -17.63
CA GLY A 427 6.94 -8.47 -18.23
C GLY A 427 6.87 -8.51 -19.75
N ALA A 428 6.79 -9.72 -20.31
CA ALA A 428 6.75 -9.95 -21.74
C ALA A 428 5.46 -9.43 -22.41
N ILE A 429 4.31 -9.49 -21.72
CA ILE A 429 3.04 -8.95 -22.23
C ILE A 429 3.12 -7.42 -22.32
N GLY A 430 3.67 -6.76 -21.31
CA GLY A 430 3.90 -5.31 -21.32
C GLY A 430 4.92 -4.88 -22.38
N ALA A 431 6.00 -5.66 -22.58
CA ALA A 431 6.95 -5.41 -23.67
C ALA A 431 6.26 -5.51 -25.04
N TYR A 432 5.45 -6.55 -25.24
CA TYR A 432 4.66 -6.73 -26.46
C TYR A 432 3.67 -5.57 -26.67
N TYR A 433 2.92 -5.17 -25.63
CA TYR A 433 1.98 -4.03 -25.68
C TYR A 433 2.67 -2.74 -26.10
N ARG A 434 3.83 -2.40 -25.53
CA ARG A 434 4.57 -1.18 -25.89
C ARG A 434 5.00 -1.16 -27.36
N ALA A 435 5.41 -2.30 -27.90
CA ALA A 435 5.78 -2.43 -29.31
C ALA A 435 4.58 -2.46 -30.27
N HIS A 436 3.39 -2.89 -29.79
CA HIS A 436 2.23 -3.17 -30.64
C HIS A 436 0.95 -2.46 -30.19
N ARG A 437 1.08 -1.26 -29.60
CA ARG A 437 -0.03 -0.51 -29.00
C ARG A 437 -1.18 -0.26 -29.97
N ALA A 438 -0.88 0.00 -31.24
CA ALA A 438 -1.89 0.23 -32.27
C ALA A 438 -2.73 -1.04 -32.55
N GLN A 439 -2.11 -2.22 -32.45
CA GLN A 439 -2.73 -3.51 -32.70
C GLN A 439 -3.51 -4.04 -31.50
N THR A 440 -2.99 -3.85 -30.28
CA THR A 440 -3.64 -4.29 -29.03
C THR A 440 -4.76 -3.36 -28.59
N GLY A 441 -4.61 -2.05 -28.85
CA GLY A 441 -5.37 -1.01 -28.14
C GLY A 441 -5.02 -0.98 -26.64
N GLU A 442 -5.79 -0.27 -25.83
CA GLU A 442 -5.54 -0.14 -24.38
C GLU A 442 -5.87 -1.41 -23.59
N PRO A 443 -5.17 -1.68 -22.48
CA PRO A 443 -5.49 -2.81 -21.61
C PRO A 443 -6.85 -2.61 -20.93
N THR A 444 -7.61 -3.69 -20.76
CA THR A 444 -8.98 -3.70 -20.20
C THR A 444 -9.12 -4.57 -18.95
N GLY A 445 -8.02 -5.18 -18.51
CA GLY A 445 -7.90 -5.94 -17.27
C GLY A 445 -6.44 -6.07 -16.86
N THR A 446 -6.19 -6.51 -15.64
CA THR A 446 -4.84 -6.86 -15.20
C THR A 446 -4.35 -8.15 -15.86
N GLU A 447 -3.04 -8.32 -15.91
CA GLU A 447 -2.42 -9.57 -16.31
C GLU A 447 -2.79 -10.69 -15.32
N ARG A 448 -3.19 -11.85 -15.85
CA ARG A 448 -3.60 -13.04 -15.11
C ARG A 448 -2.61 -14.15 -15.34
N SER A 449 -1.97 -14.62 -14.27
CA SER A 449 -1.11 -15.81 -14.30
C SER A 449 -1.93 -17.08 -14.42
N LEU A 450 -1.36 -18.05 -15.13
CA LEU A 450 -1.89 -19.39 -15.33
C LEU A 450 -0.86 -20.40 -14.82
N SER A 451 -1.33 -21.42 -14.10
CA SER A 451 -0.49 -22.50 -13.55
C SER A 451 -0.70 -23.86 -14.22
N ASN A 452 -1.65 -23.96 -15.15
CA ASN A 452 -1.89 -25.17 -15.95
C ASN A 452 -2.71 -24.83 -17.21
N PRO A 453 -2.07 -24.67 -18.38
CA PRO A 453 -0.61 -24.63 -18.58
C PRO A 453 0.02 -23.36 -18.01
N ASP A 454 1.33 -23.40 -17.71
CA ASP A 454 2.07 -22.24 -17.19
C ASP A 454 2.15 -21.11 -18.21
N GLY A 455 1.76 -19.90 -17.80
CA GLY A 455 1.81 -18.72 -18.63
C GLY A 455 1.05 -17.55 -18.03
N ALA A 456 0.72 -16.58 -18.88
CA ALA A 456 -0.09 -15.43 -18.49
C ALA A 456 -0.92 -14.94 -19.67
N TYR A 457 -1.96 -14.16 -19.38
CA TYR A 457 -2.66 -13.40 -20.39
C TYR A 457 -3.12 -12.04 -19.85
N GLN A 458 -3.32 -11.09 -20.75
CA GLN A 458 -3.95 -9.81 -20.42
C GLN A 458 -4.92 -9.40 -21.53
N HIS A 459 -6.07 -8.87 -21.12
CA HIS A 459 -7.08 -8.37 -22.05
C HIS A 459 -6.79 -6.92 -22.46
N PHE A 460 -7.05 -6.63 -23.72
CA PHE A 460 -6.95 -5.32 -24.35
C PHE A 460 -8.20 -5.06 -25.19
N THR A 461 -8.46 -3.80 -25.50
CA THR A 461 -9.62 -3.36 -26.28
C THR A 461 -9.72 -4.03 -27.66
N LYS A 462 -8.61 -4.46 -28.26
CA LYS A 462 -8.58 -5.15 -29.58
C LYS A 462 -8.21 -6.63 -29.51
N GLY A 463 -8.09 -7.26 -28.34
CA GLY A 463 -7.81 -8.68 -28.22
C GLY A 463 -7.22 -9.11 -26.87
N THR A 464 -6.69 -10.32 -26.80
CA THR A 464 -5.97 -10.82 -25.62
C THR A 464 -4.52 -11.09 -26.00
N VAL A 465 -3.56 -10.57 -25.25
CA VAL A 465 -2.16 -11.00 -25.40
C VAL A 465 -1.94 -12.18 -24.46
N TYR A 466 -1.49 -13.29 -25.01
CA TYR A 466 -1.10 -14.49 -24.27
C TYR A 466 0.41 -14.62 -24.25
N TRP A 467 0.97 -15.10 -23.15
CA TRP A 467 2.40 -15.38 -23.00
C TRP A 467 2.64 -16.75 -22.36
N SER A 468 3.66 -17.44 -22.84
CA SER A 468 4.30 -18.56 -22.14
C SER A 468 5.82 -18.47 -22.35
N SER A 469 6.60 -19.13 -21.50
CA SER A 469 8.06 -19.21 -21.66
C SER A 469 8.46 -19.87 -22.98
N ALA A 470 7.66 -20.82 -23.47
CA ALA A 470 7.93 -21.56 -24.70
C ALA A 470 7.58 -20.78 -25.97
N THR A 471 6.56 -19.92 -25.94
CA THR A 471 6.01 -19.29 -27.15
C THR A 471 6.26 -17.80 -27.23
N GLY A 472 6.56 -17.12 -26.12
CA GLY A 472 6.61 -15.65 -26.08
C GLY A 472 5.20 -15.04 -26.07
N ALA A 473 5.13 -13.70 -26.15
CA ALA A 473 3.88 -12.94 -26.07
C ALA A 473 3.30 -12.71 -27.47
N HIS A 474 2.02 -13.02 -27.67
CA HIS A 474 1.32 -12.90 -28.95
C HIS A 474 -0.13 -12.44 -28.77
N LEU A 475 -0.60 -11.57 -29.68
CA LEU A 475 -1.96 -11.08 -29.71
C LEU A 475 -2.90 -12.07 -30.40
N ASN A 476 -3.92 -12.51 -29.67
CA ASN A 476 -5.05 -13.28 -30.19
C ASN A 476 -6.30 -12.38 -30.27
N LYS A 477 -6.88 -12.23 -31.45
CA LYS A 477 -7.97 -11.27 -31.71
C LYS A 477 -9.00 -11.78 -32.72
N GLY A 478 -10.07 -11.00 -32.91
CA GLY A 478 -11.04 -11.19 -33.99
C GLY A 478 -11.67 -12.58 -34.03
N GLY A 479 -11.99 -13.05 -35.26
CA GLY A 479 -12.65 -14.34 -35.46
C GLY A 479 -11.78 -15.55 -35.14
N ILE A 480 -10.45 -15.42 -35.16
CA ILE A 480 -9.54 -16.46 -34.66
C ILE A 480 -9.71 -16.64 -33.16
N ARG A 481 -9.74 -15.54 -32.38
CA ARG A 481 -10.00 -15.60 -30.94
C ARG A 481 -11.34 -16.24 -30.60
N THR A 482 -12.38 -15.94 -31.37
CA THR A 482 -13.69 -16.60 -31.21
C THR A 482 -13.60 -18.11 -31.37
N ALA A 483 -12.92 -18.60 -32.41
CA ALA A 483 -12.73 -20.04 -32.61
C ALA A 483 -11.81 -20.67 -31.57
N TYR A 484 -10.77 -19.97 -31.13
CA TYR A 484 -9.86 -20.41 -30.06
C TYR A 484 -10.61 -20.58 -28.73
N GLY A 485 -11.51 -19.65 -28.40
CA GLY A 485 -12.39 -19.77 -27.24
C GLY A 485 -13.34 -20.96 -27.31
N ALA A 486 -13.89 -21.25 -28.49
CA ALA A 486 -14.79 -22.39 -28.69
C ALA A 486 -14.11 -23.76 -28.47
N ILE A 487 -12.78 -23.81 -28.50
CA ILE A 487 -11.99 -25.03 -28.27
C ILE A 487 -11.21 -25.02 -26.95
N GLY A 488 -11.54 -24.10 -26.03
CA GLY A 488 -11.00 -24.08 -24.67
C GLY A 488 -9.77 -23.20 -24.45
N TYR A 489 -9.46 -22.27 -25.36
CA TYR A 489 -8.30 -21.37 -25.28
C TYR A 489 -6.99 -22.14 -25.02
N GLU A 490 -6.14 -21.63 -24.12
CA GLU A 490 -4.82 -22.18 -23.81
C GLU A 490 -4.87 -23.54 -23.11
N LYS A 491 -6.01 -23.87 -22.50
CA LYS A 491 -6.28 -25.19 -21.92
C LYS A 491 -6.78 -26.18 -22.96
N GLY A 492 -7.11 -25.70 -24.16
CA GLY A 492 -7.56 -26.49 -25.29
C GLY A 492 -6.41 -27.21 -26.00
N ARG A 493 -6.79 -28.06 -26.97
CA ARG A 493 -5.84 -28.90 -27.73
C ARG A 493 -4.75 -28.15 -28.49
N LEU A 494 -4.91 -26.84 -28.71
CA LEU A 494 -3.93 -26.03 -29.44
C LEU A 494 -2.86 -25.40 -28.54
N GLY A 495 -3.11 -25.26 -27.24
CA GLY A 495 -2.20 -24.54 -26.34
C GLY A 495 -1.98 -23.07 -26.74
N PHE A 496 -0.91 -22.46 -26.22
CA PHE A 496 -0.62 -21.04 -26.43
C PHE A 496 -0.33 -20.68 -27.90
N PRO A 497 -0.65 -19.44 -28.34
CA PRO A 497 -0.24 -18.93 -29.64
C PRO A 497 1.29 -18.86 -29.77
N THR A 498 1.80 -19.13 -30.97
CA THR A 498 3.23 -19.06 -31.35
C THR A 498 3.52 -17.98 -32.39
N SER A 499 2.48 -17.32 -32.88
CA SER A 499 2.58 -16.15 -33.75
C SER A 499 1.42 -15.19 -33.45
N ASP A 500 1.53 -13.95 -33.93
CA ASP A 500 0.37 -13.11 -34.15
C ASP A 500 -0.47 -13.61 -35.34
N GLU A 501 -1.59 -12.93 -35.60
CA GLU A 501 -2.39 -13.14 -36.79
C GLU A 501 -1.64 -12.69 -38.06
N VAL A 502 -1.50 -13.61 -39.02
CA VAL A 502 -0.78 -13.42 -40.28
C VAL A 502 -1.74 -13.53 -41.45
N THR A 503 -1.63 -12.63 -42.43
CA THR A 503 -2.38 -12.71 -43.69
C THR A 503 -1.78 -13.76 -44.62
N PHE A 504 -2.62 -14.60 -45.22
CA PHE A 504 -2.13 -15.57 -46.20
C PHE A 504 -1.54 -14.86 -47.42
N LYS A 505 -0.30 -15.24 -47.79
CA LYS A 505 0.46 -14.62 -48.88
C LYS A 505 -0.30 -14.63 -50.21
N TYR A 506 -0.99 -15.73 -50.51
CA TYR A 506 -1.72 -15.90 -51.77
C TYR A 506 -3.23 -15.74 -51.62
N ARG A 507 -3.71 -15.27 -50.46
CA ARG A 507 -5.12 -15.04 -50.20
C ARG A 507 -5.32 -13.93 -49.15
N SER A 508 -5.26 -12.69 -49.61
CA SER A 508 -5.35 -11.48 -48.76
C SER A 508 -6.65 -11.34 -47.96
N THR A 509 -7.71 -12.05 -48.35
CA THR A 509 -9.00 -12.07 -47.64
C THR A 509 -9.06 -13.07 -46.49
N ALA A 510 -7.95 -13.76 -46.21
CA ALA A 510 -7.87 -14.77 -45.16
C ALA A 510 -6.61 -14.57 -44.30
N VAL A 511 -6.74 -14.92 -43.03
CA VAL A 511 -5.68 -14.85 -42.03
C VAL A 511 -5.54 -16.19 -41.32
N TYR A 512 -4.41 -16.39 -40.65
CA TYR A 512 -4.19 -17.51 -39.77
C TYR A 512 -3.37 -17.11 -38.54
N GLN A 513 -3.41 -17.94 -37.51
CA GLN A 513 -2.54 -17.82 -36.35
C GLN A 513 -2.04 -19.21 -35.98
N ASN A 514 -0.74 -19.30 -35.70
CA ASN A 514 -0.12 -20.53 -35.23
C ASN A 514 -0.25 -20.65 -33.70
N PHE A 515 -0.37 -21.88 -33.25
CA PHE A 515 -0.43 -22.28 -31.86
C PHE A 515 0.52 -23.46 -31.64
N ALA A 516 0.90 -23.73 -30.40
CA ALA A 516 1.83 -24.83 -30.08
C ALA A 516 1.37 -26.19 -30.65
N GLY A 517 0.05 -26.45 -30.64
CA GLY A 517 -0.56 -27.68 -31.13
C GLY A 517 -1.16 -27.61 -32.54
N GLY A 518 -1.08 -26.49 -33.26
CA GLY A 518 -1.68 -26.39 -34.60
C GLY A 518 -1.88 -24.97 -35.12
N ILE A 519 -2.95 -24.76 -35.89
CA ILE A 519 -3.27 -23.49 -36.54
C ILE A 519 -4.78 -23.22 -36.46
N ILE A 520 -5.17 -21.96 -36.40
CA ILE A 520 -6.53 -21.54 -36.72
C ILE A 520 -6.46 -20.66 -37.95
N THR A 521 -7.27 -20.99 -38.95
CA THR A 521 -7.45 -20.17 -40.16
C THR A 521 -8.77 -19.43 -40.08
N TYR A 522 -8.86 -18.22 -40.64
CA TYR A 522 -10.07 -17.43 -40.66
C TYR A 522 -10.24 -16.71 -41.99
N SER A 523 -11.48 -16.70 -42.48
CA SER A 523 -11.96 -15.73 -43.47
C SER A 523 -13.40 -15.36 -43.12
N SER A 524 -13.93 -14.30 -43.75
CA SER A 524 -15.33 -13.91 -43.56
C SER A 524 -16.32 -15.02 -43.96
N THR A 525 -15.95 -15.85 -44.95
CA THR A 525 -16.72 -16.99 -45.46
C THR A 525 -16.57 -18.23 -44.58
N THR A 526 -15.34 -18.65 -44.29
CA THR A 526 -15.08 -19.93 -43.60
C THR A 526 -15.23 -19.84 -42.08
N LYS A 527 -15.21 -18.62 -41.51
CA LYS A 527 -15.04 -18.38 -40.08
C LYS A 527 -13.75 -19.03 -39.55
N GLY A 528 -13.56 -19.01 -38.24
CA GLY A 528 -12.35 -19.53 -37.59
C GLY A 528 -12.40 -21.06 -37.53
N GLN A 529 -11.43 -21.73 -38.15
CA GLN A 529 -11.39 -23.19 -38.24
C GLN A 529 -10.04 -23.75 -37.77
N PRO A 530 -10.02 -24.57 -36.71
CA PRO A 530 -8.79 -25.17 -36.18
C PRO A 530 -8.33 -26.38 -37.00
N LEU A 531 -7.03 -26.45 -37.30
CA LEU A 531 -6.32 -27.60 -37.89
C LEU A 531 -5.18 -28.03 -36.98
N SER A 532 -5.03 -29.34 -36.78
CA SER A 532 -3.93 -29.89 -35.97
C SER A 532 -3.41 -31.21 -36.54
N GLY A 533 -2.29 -31.69 -35.97
CA GLY A 533 -1.76 -33.03 -36.23
C GLY A 533 -1.61 -33.42 -37.71
N GLY A 534 -2.05 -34.64 -38.04
CA GLY A 534 -1.93 -35.20 -39.38
C GLY A 534 -2.67 -34.40 -40.46
N PHE A 535 -3.83 -33.79 -40.14
CA PHE A 535 -4.56 -32.95 -41.08
C PHE A 535 -3.76 -31.70 -41.45
N LEU A 536 -3.18 -31.02 -40.46
CA LEU A 536 -2.31 -29.87 -40.70
C LEU A 536 -1.09 -30.26 -41.54
N GLY A 537 -0.42 -31.36 -41.19
CA GLY A 537 0.72 -31.87 -41.96
C GLY A 537 0.36 -32.16 -43.42
N LYS A 538 -0.79 -32.81 -43.64
CA LYS A 538 -1.25 -33.13 -45.00
C LYS A 538 -1.63 -31.87 -45.78
N TRP A 539 -2.42 -30.96 -45.21
CA TRP A 539 -2.82 -29.72 -45.87
C TRP A 539 -1.61 -28.84 -46.23
N LYS A 540 -0.61 -28.75 -45.35
CA LYS A 540 0.69 -28.12 -45.61
C LYS A 540 1.40 -28.76 -46.81
N SER A 541 1.45 -30.09 -46.87
CA SER A 541 2.08 -30.81 -47.99
C SER A 541 1.39 -30.58 -49.34
N LEU A 542 0.10 -30.24 -49.33
CA LEU A 542 -0.69 -29.91 -50.52
C LEU A 542 -0.58 -28.44 -50.93
N GLY A 543 0.19 -27.62 -50.21
CA GLY A 543 0.40 -26.22 -50.55
C GLY A 543 -0.54 -25.23 -49.86
N TRP A 544 -1.10 -25.59 -48.70
CA TRP A 544 -1.87 -24.68 -47.84
C TRP A 544 -3.11 -24.09 -48.55
N GLU A 545 -3.27 -22.76 -48.53
CA GLU A 545 -4.38 -22.03 -49.15
C GLU A 545 -4.45 -22.20 -50.67
N ARG A 546 -3.36 -22.67 -51.29
CA ARG A 546 -3.28 -22.97 -52.72
C ARG A 546 -3.61 -24.42 -53.06
N SER A 547 -3.82 -25.27 -52.04
CA SER A 547 -4.18 -26.67 -52.27
C SER A 547 -5.49 -26.77 -53.05
N SER A 548 -5.70 -27.92 -53.71
CA SER A 548 -6.96 -28.22 -54.39
C SER A 548 -8.17 -28.20 -53.44
N LEU A 549 -7.95 -28.34 -52.14
CA LEU A 549 -8.99 -28.28 -51.10
C LEU A 549 -9.41 -26.85 -50.73
N GLY A 550 -8.52 -25.86 -50.86
CA GLY A 550 -8.75 -24.50 -50.36
C GLY A 550 -8.59 -24.37 -48.84
N LEU A 551 -9.32 -23.42 -48.23
CA LEU A 551 -9.32 -23.22 -46.77
C LEU A 551 -10.23 -24.23 -46.06
N PRO A 552 -9.94 -24.56 -44.79
CA PRO A 552 -10.84 -25.33 -43.94
C PRO A 552 -12.18 -24.62 -43.73
N THR A 553 -13.27 -25.38 -43.73
CA THR A 553 -14.65 -24.91 -43.48
C THR A 553 -15.27 -25.52 -42.22
N SER A 554 -14.56 -26.45 -41.56
CA SER A 554 -14.93 -26.99 -40.26
C SER A 554 -13.69 -27.25 -39.39
N GLY A 555 -13.89 -27.29 -38.07
CA GLY A 555 -12.97 -27.98 -37.18
C GLY A 555 -12.98 -29.49 -37.46
N GLU A 556 -12.00 -30.19 -36.90
CA GLU A 556 -11.99 -31.66 -36.89
C GLU A 556 -13.15 -32.20 -36.05
N TYR A 557 -13.94 -33.12 -36.61
CA TYR A 557 -15.05 -33.79 -35.92
C TYR A 557 -15.01 -35.30 -36.17
N THR A 558 -15.37 -36.09 -35.15
CA THR A 558 -15.29 -37.55 -35.19
C THR A 558 -16.68 -38.16 -35.14
N SER A 559 -16.94 -39.09 -36.05
CA SER A 559 -18.16 -39.90 -36.06
C SER A 559 -17.81 -41.33 -36.47
N ASN A 560 -18.33 -42.32 -35.73
CA ASN A 560 -18.10 -43.75 -35.99
C ASN A 560 -16.61 -44.13 -36.18
N GLY A 561 -15.74 -43.58 -35.33
CA GLY A 561 -14.29 -43.85 -35.36
C GLY A 561 -13.52 -43.20 -36.52
N LYS A 562 -14.19 -42.39 -37.36
CA LYS A 562 -13.58 -41.66 -38.47
C LYS A 562 -13.59 -40.16 -38.17
N THR A 563 -12.40 -39.56 -38.11
CA THR A 563 -12.27 -38.11 -37.97
C THR A 563 -12.35 -37.48 -39.36
N ARG A 564 -13.07 -36.38 -39.50
CA ARG A 564 -13.22 -35.65 -40.76
C ARG A 564 -12.99 -34.17 -40.55
N GLN A 565 -12.47 -33.53 -41.59
CA GLN A 565 -12.36 -32.09 -41.69
C GLN A 565 -12.76 -31.62 -43.08
N ASN A 566 -13.66 -30.64 -43.15
CA ASN A 566 -14.14 -30.09 -44.41
C ASN A 566 -13.29 -28.90 -44.84
N PHE A 567 -13.20 -28.73 -46.15
CA PHE A 567 -12.55 -27.64 -46.84
C PHE A 567 -13.50 -27.09 -47.90
N GLU A 568 -13.17 -25.94 -48.48
CA GLU A 568 -14.01 -25.28 -49.50
C GLU A 568 -14.30 -26.16 -50.71
N LYS A 569 -13.34 -27.01 -51.11
CA LYS A 569 -13.41 -27.82 -52.33
C LYS A 569 -13.21 -29.32 -52.05
N GLY A 570 -13.61 -29.78 -50.86
CA GLY A 570 -13.46 -31.18 -50.50
C GLY A 570 -13.39 -31.43 -49.00
N TYR A 571 -12.87 -32.59 -48.63
CA TYR A 571 -12.64 -32.95 -47.22
C TYR A 571 -11.45 -33.90 -47.07
N MET A 572 -10.92 -33.95 -45.86
CA MET A 572 -9.96 -34.97 -45.44
C MET A 572 -10.58 -35.87 -44.37
N THR A 573 -10.12 -37.12 -44.31
CA THR A 573 -10.53 -38.06 -43.27
C THR A 573 -9.34 -38.78 -42.65
N TYR A 574 -9.46 -39.15 -41.38
CA TYR A 574 -8.45 -39.92 -40.66
C TYR A 574 -9.07 -41.10 -39.91
N THR A 575 -8.42 -42.26 -40.03
CA THR A 575 -8.57 -43.42 -39.14
C THR A 575 -7.17 -43.94 -38.81
N ALA A 576 -7.03 -44.70 -37.72
CA ALA A 576 -5.74 -45.28 -37.35
C ALA A 576 -5.18 -46.25 -38.42
N SER A 577 -6.06 -46.95 -39.16
CA SER A 577 -5.66 -47.91 -40.19
C SER A 577 -5.31 -47.27 -41.53
N GLU A 578 -5.88 -46.09 -41.85
CA GLU A 578 -5.75 -45.49 -43.18
C GLU A 578 -4.87 -44.23 -43.21
N GLY A 579 -4.57 -43.65 -42.04
CA GLY A 579 -3.97 -42.33 -41.98
C GLY A 579 -4.87 -41.25 -42.60
N VAL A 580 -4.28 -40.13 -43.03
CA VAL A 580 -5.04 -39.02 -43.62
C VAL A 580 -5.29 -39.24 -45.11
N LYS A 581 -6.56 -39.38 -45.51
CA LYS A 581 -7.02 -39.46 -46.90
C LYS A 581 -7.64 -38.15 -47.36
N VAL A 582 -7.43 -37.82 -48.63
CA VAL A 582 -7.88 -36.56 -49.26
C VAL A 582 -8.95 -36.86 -50.29
N PHE A 583 -10.04 -36.10 -50.26
CA PHE A 583 -11.16 -36.18 -51.20
C PHE A 583 -11.40 -34.77 -51.74
N ALA A 584 -10.78 -34.44 -52.87
CA ALA A 584 -10.95 -33.16 -53.56
C ALA A 584 -12.05 -33.29 -54.64
N GLY A 585 -12.88 -32.26 -54.77
CA GLY A 585 -13.94 -32.15 -55.77
C GLY A 585 -13.51 -31.44 -57.05
#